data_AF-A0AA37LV94-F1
#
_entry.id   AF-A0AA37LV94-F1
#
_cell.length_a   1.000
_cell.length_b   1.000
_cell.length_c   1.000
_cell.angle_alpha   90.00
_cell.angle_beta   90.00
_cell.angle_gamma   90.00
#
_symmetry.space_group_name_H-M   'P 1'
#
loop_
_entity.id
_entity.type
_entity.pdbx_description
1 polymer ?
#
loop_
_entity_poly.entity_id
_entity_poly.type
_entity_poly.pdbx_seq_one_letter_code
_entity_poly.pdbx_strand_id
1 'polypeptide(L)'
;MAAAEQPESEKPKQEEWIHVKSKSRFRRNAPKPPAQLPASASKPDEPRILKSVADITAEYESFKARWRDTACHSKLRELVKTNAGKHQTVRKAVCLGVGTFDPEDGGWDAKRRSYIQLDGFLTIVEVLSHRMLAELYKESIQCSFQEPRFAPNDTEFLTNLGHKVVESPAAFEAVDEDTLVFAVHMYRPIYEATLEKALPAMFVGTGWDVWDEYVS
;
A
#
# COMPACT_ATOMS: atom_id res chain seq x y z
N MET A 1 -5.81 -71.47 -30.61
CA MET A 1 -5.03 -72.05 -29.48
C MET A 1 -3.90 -71.09 -29.16
N ALA A 2 -3.84 -70.64 -27.89
CA ALA A 2 -2.75 -69.91 -27.21
C ALA A 2 -2.21 -68.61 -27.88
N ALA A 3 -2.51 -67.43 -27.34
CA ALA A 3 -1.85 -66.75 -26.20
C ALA A 3 -0.61 -65.94 -26.61
N ALA A 4 -0.70 -64.64 -26.34
CA ALA A 4 0.28 -63.60 -26.57
C ALA A 4 1.30 -63.54 -25.44
N GLU A 5 2.51 -63.01 -25.72
CA GLU A 5 3.32 -62.32 -24.73
C GLU A 5 4.37 -61.38 -25.38
N GLN A 6 4.73 -60.36 -24.60
CA GLN A 6 5.77 -59.33 -24.75
C GLN A 6 5.39 -57.97 -25.38
N PRO A 7 6.05 -56.86 -24.95
CA PRO A 7 6.28 -56.42 -23.57
C PRO A 7 5.87 -54.94 -23.34
N GLU A 8 5.79 -54.54 -22.08
CA GLU A 8 5.43 -53.20 -21.59
C GLU A 8 6.39 -52.10 -22.05
N SER A 9 5.83 -51.00 -22.57
CA SER A 9 6.51 -49.71 -22.73
C SER A 9 6.03 -48.76 -21.63
N GLU A 10 6.94 -48.35 -20.73
CA GLU A 10 6.71 -47.29 -19.76
C GLU A 10 6.32 -45.97 -20.45
N LYS A 11 5.24 -45.35 -19.96
CA LYS A 11 4.83 -43.98 -20.26
C LYS A 11 4.74 -43.16 -18.97
N PRO A 12 4.99 -41.84 -19.05
CA PRO A 12 5.43 -41.03 -17.92
C PRO A 12 4.29 -40.73 -16.92
N LYS A 13 4.65 -40.67 -15.63
CA LYS A 13 3.75 -40.31 -14.53
C LYS A 13 3.20 -38.89 -14.74
N GLN A 14 1.90 -38.80 -15.03
CA GLN A 14 1.12 -37.57 -14.90
C GLN A 14 0.66 -37.43 -13.44
N GLU A 15 0.90 -36.27 -12.87
CA GLU A 15 0.41 -35.87 -11.55
C GLU A 15 -1.12 -35.75 -11.57
N GLU A 16 -1.81 -36.74 -10.98
CA GLU A 16 -3.26 -36.73 -10.82
C GLU A 16 -3.68 -35.78 -9.69
N TRP A 17 -4.31 -34.67 -10.07
CA TRP A 17 -5.06 -33.82 -9.16
C TRP A 17 -6.25 -34.58 -8.57
N ILE A 18 -6.32 -34.69 -7.24
CA ILE A 18 -7.43 -35.36 -6.56
C ILE A 18 -8.69 -34.48 -6.61
N HIS A 19 -9.68 -34.92 -7.39
CA HIS A 19 -11.00 -34.30 -7.49
C HIS A 19 -11.96 -34.93 -6.47
N VAL A 20 -12.34 -34.20 -5.41
CA VAL A 20 -13.28 -34.70 -4.40
C VAL A 20 -14.72 -34.48 -4.87
N LYS A 21 -15.42 -35.57 -5.21
CA LYS A 21 -16.86 -35.55 -5.53
C LYS A 21 -17.69 -35.36 -4.27
N SER A 22 -18.53 -34.33 -4.22
CA SER A 22 -19.54 -34.16 -3.18
C SER A 22 -20.68 -35.18 -3.36
N LYS A 23 -20.99 -35.96 -2.32
CA LYS A 23 -22.13 -36.89 -2.33
C LYS A 23 -23.42 -36.17 -1.96
N SER A 24 -24.41 -36.30 -2.84
CA SER A 24 -25.75 -35.74 -2.74
C SER A 24 -26.59 -36.31 -1.58
N ARG A 25 -27.16 -35.38 -0.82
CA ARG A 25 -28.40 -35.36 -0.01
C ARG A 25 -29.09 -36.69 0.33
N PHE A 26 -29.02 -37.06 1.61
CA PHE A 26 -30.09 -37.77 2.31
C PHE A 26 -30.81 -36.77 3.23
N ARG A 27 -32.15 -36.74 3.17
CA ARG A 27 -33.01 -35.87 3.97
C ARG A 27 -32.77 -36.11 5.47
N ARG A 28 -32.30 -35.09 6.20
CA ARG A 28 -32.28 -35.06 7.66
C ARG A 28 -33.19 -33.93 8.13
N ASN A 29 -33.95 -34.18 9.18
CA ASN A 29 -34.86 -33.21 9.81
C ASN A 29 -34.13 -31.91 10.17
N ALA A 30 -34.84 -30.79 10.09
CA ALA A 30 -34.31 -29.47 10.41
C ALA A 30 -33.65 -29.47 11.82
N PRO A 31 -32.44 -28.88 11.98
CA PRO A 31 -31.81 -28.77 13.29
C PRO A 31 -32.67 -27.91 14.21
N LYS A 32 -32.80 -28.30 15.48
CA LYS A 32 -33.33 -27.40 16.52
C LYS A 32 -32.46 -26.13 16.57
N PRO A 33 -33.05 -24.94 16.78
CA PRO A 33 -32.27 -23.73 16.91
C PRO A 33 -31.23 -23.90 18.05
N PRO A 34 -29.99 -23.45 17.85
CA PRO A 34 -28.96 -23.55 18.88
C PRO A 34 -29.41 -22.79 20.13
N ALA A 35 -29.25 -23.42 21.29
CA ALA A 35 -29.40 -22.73 22.57
C ALA A 35 -28.50 -21.50 22.56
N GLN A 36 -29.08 -20.34 22.90
CA GLN A 36 -28.36 -19.08 23.04
C GLN A 36 -27.21 -19.30 24.03
N LEU A 37 -25.98 -19.35 23.53
CA LEU A 37 -24.80 -19.19 24.35
C LEU A 37 -24.89 -17.78 24.97
N PRO A 38 -24.67 -17.62 26.28
CA PRO A 38 -24.66 -16.29 26.88
C PRO A 38 -23.60 -15.46 26.14
N ALA A 39 -24.01 -14.28 25.68
CA ALA A 39 -23.13 -13.30 25.08
C ALA A 39 -21.89 -13.18 25.96
N SER A 40 -20.72 -13.52 25.41
CA SER A 40 -19.45 -13.20 26.05
C SER A 40 -19.49 -11.69 26.28
N ALA A 41 -19.59 -11.28 27.54
CA ALA A 41 -19.54 -9.88 27.92
C ALA A 41 -18.28 -9.29 27.29
N SER A 42 -18.47 -8.42 26.29
CA SER A 42 -17.42 -7.57 25.75
C SER A 42 -16.75 -6.93 26.95
N LYS A 43 -15.45 -7.15 27.13
CA LYS A 43 -14.70 -6.37 28.10
C LYS A 43 -14.99 -4.90 27.79
N PRO A 44 -15.21 -4.03 28.81
CA PRO A 44 -15.36 -2.61 28.55
C PRO A 44 -14.16 -2.14 27.70
N ASP A 45 -14.43 -1.35 26.66
CA ASP A 45 -13.41 -0.72 25.83
C ASP A 45 -12.46 0.05 26.74
N GLU A 46 -11.33 -0.55 27.10
CA GLU A 46 -10.25 0.18 27.73
C GLU A 46 -9.80 1.23 26.72
N PRO A 47 -9.68 2.52 27.11
CA PRO A 47 -9.24 3.55 26.19
C PRO A 47 -7.91 3.14 25.55
N ARG A 48 -7.90 3.01 24.23
CA ARG A 48 -6.68 2.65 23.50
C ARG A 48 -5.62 3.71 23.79
N ILE A 49 -4.50 3.27 24.36
CA ILE A 49 -3.35 4.14 24.57
C ILE A 49 -2.69 4.35 23.20
N LEU A 50 -2.82 5.57 22.68
CA LEU A 50 -2.15 5.97 21.44
C LEU A 50 -0.64 6.03 21.67
N LYS A 51 0.14 5.57 20.69
CA LYS A 51 1.60 5.75 20.70
C LYS A 51 1.97 7.21 20.73
N SER A 52 3.02 7.53 21.49
CA SER A 52 3.57 8.88 21.48
C SER A 52 4.25 9.20 20.14
N VAL A 53 4.38 10.49 19.81
CA VAL A 53 5.14 10.96 18.65
C VAL A 53 6.61 10.50 18.70
N ALA A 54 7.19 10.40 19.90
CA ALA A 54 8.55 9.90 20.09
C ALA A 54 8.67 8.42 19.71
N ASP A 55 7.68 7.59 20.07
CA ASP A 55 7.66 6.17 19.70
C ASP A 55 7.50 5.98 18.19
N ILE A 56 6.59 6.74 17.57
CA ILE A 56 6.41 6.74 16.11
C ILE A 56 7.71 7.13 15.40
N THR A 57 8.35 8.21 15.86
CA THR A 57 9.65 8.66 15.31
C THR A 57 10.73 7.60 15.45
N ALA A 58 10.88 6.99 16.62
CA ALA A 58 11.90 5.97 16.86
C ALA A 58 11.68 4.71 15.99
N GLU A 59 10.42 4.27 15.84
CA GLU A 59 10.09 3.18 14.94
C GLU A 59 10.37 3.53 13.48
N TYR A 60 9.96 4.74 13.03
CA TYR A 60 10.24 5.21 11.67
C TYR A 60 11.73 5.18 11.35
N GLU A 61 12.59 5.74 12.21
CA GLU A 61 14.04 5.75 11.97
C GLU A 61 14.63 4.33 11.90
N SER A 62 14.13 3.40 12.73
CA SER A 62 14.51 1.99 12.67
C SER A 62 14.05 1.29 11.37
N PHE A 63 12.84 1.58 10.90
CA PHE A 63 12.35 1.05 9.61
C PHE A 63 13.11 1.66 8.43
N LYS A 64 13.30 2.97 8.43
CA LYS A 64 14.04 3.74 7.43
C LYS A 64 15.45 3.20 7.25
N ALA A 65 16.21 3.03 8.33
CA ALA A 65 17.57 2.50 8.26
C ALA A 65 17.62 1.12 7.58
N ARG A 66 16.74 0.19 8.00
CA ARG A 66 16.69 -1.16 7.42
C ARG A 66 16.20 -1.17 5.98
N TRP A 67 15.19 -0.36 5.65
CA TRP A 67 14.64 -0.27 4.30
C TRP A 67 15.65 0.33 3.32
N ARG A 68 16.35 1.39 3.73
CA ARG A 68 17.34 2.07 2.88
C ARG A 68 18.56 1.22 2.54
N ASP A 69 18.86 0.21 3.35
CA ASP A 69 19.90 -0.79 3.09
C ASP A 69 19.48 -1.88 2.09
N THR A 70 18.21 -1.90 1.66
CA THR A 70 17.74 -2.91 0.71
C THR A 70 18.09 -2.57 -0.75
N ALA A 71 18.30 -3.61 -1.56
CA ALA A 71 18.45 -3.46 -3.01
C ALA A 71 17.21 -2.82 -3.68
N CYS A 72 16.02 -2.96 -3.08
CA CYS A 72 14.79 -2.37 -3.60
C CYS A 72 14.83 -0.83 -3.49
N HIS A 73 15.27 -0.30 -2.36
CA HIS A 73 15.49 1.14 -2.20
C HIS A 73 16.54 1.68 -3.19
N SER A 74 17.66 0.98 -3.37
CA SER A 74 18.68 1.38 -4.36
C SER A 74 18.12 1.44 -5.78
N LYS A 75 17.34 0.43 -6.18
CA LYS A 75 16.67 0.38 -7.49
C LYS A 75 15.64 1.50 -7.67
N LEU A 76 14.86 1.82 -6.63
CA LEU A 76 13.92 2.94 -6.67
C LEU A 76 14.65 4.25 -6.96
N ARG A 77 15.75 4.52 -6.24
CA ARG A 77 16.54 5.73 -6.46
C ARG A 77 17.11 5.81 -7.88
N GLU A 78 17.66 4.70 -8.38
CA GLU A 78 18.20 4.63 -9.74
C GLU A 78 17.12 4.86 -10.80
N LEU A 79 15.93 4.26 -10.61
CA LEU A 79 14.79 4.42 -11.51
C LEU A 79 14.36 5.89 -11.61
N VAL A 80 14.18 6.57 -10.47
CA VAL A 80 13.81 7.99 -10.45
C VAL A 80 14.91 8.84 -11.10
N LYS A 81 16.17 8.62 -10.70
CA LYS A 81 17.31 9.38 -11.23
C LYS A 81 17.47 9.25 -12.75
N THR A 82 17.29 8.05 -13.29
CA THR A 82 17.45 7.77 -14.72
C THR A 82 16.34 8.38 -15.58
N ASN A 83 15.18 8.67 -14.99
CA ASN A 83 14.02 9.18 -15.71
C ASN A 83 13.65 10.63 -15.36
N ALA A 84 14.32 11.27 -14.39
CA ALA A 84 14.00 12.61 -13.92
C ALA A 84 13.94 13.69 -15.02
N GLY A 85 14.70 13.53 -16.12
CA GLY A 85 14.70 14.45 -17.26
C GLY A 85 13.73 14.10 -18.39
N LYS A 86 12.89 13.07 -18.23
CA LYS A 86 11.97 12.54 -19.26
C LYS A 86 10.51 12.91 -19.04
N HIS A 87 10.21 13.61 -17.96
CA HIS A 87 8.87 14.05 -17.60
C HIS A 87 8.88 15.53 -17.22
N GLN A 88 7.70 16.10 -17.01
CA GLN A 88 7.55 17.47 -16.52
C GLN A 88 8.17 17.66 -15.13
N THR A 89 8.58 18.88 -14.84
CA THR A 89 9.20 19.28 -13.58
C THR A 89 8.22 19.12 -12.40
N VAL A 90 8.57 18.30 -11.40
CA VAL A 90 7.77 18.06 -10.17
C VAL A 90 8.02 19.15 -9.11
N ARG A 91 7.11 20.12 -8.96
CA ARG A 91 7.27 21.23 -8.00
C ARG A 91 6.66 20.95 -6.63
N LYS A 92 5.69 20.04 -6.57
CA LYS A 92 5.00 19.65 -5.33
C LYS A 92 4.68 18.17 -5.35
N ALA A 93 4.49 17.60 -4.17
CA ALA A 93 4.22 16.18 -4.01
C ALA A 93 3.03 15.95 -3.06
N VAL A 94 2.17 15.02 -3.44
CA VAL A 94 0.97 14.62 -2.71
C VAL A 94 1.08 13.13 -2.41
N CYS A 95 0.96 12.78 -1.14
CA CYS A 95 0.89 11.39 -0.67
C CYS A 95 -0.52 11.10 -0.13
N LEU A 96 -1.23 10.20 -0.81
CA LEU A 96 -2.60 9.80 -0.47
C LEU A 96 -2.60 8.44 0.19
N GLY A 97 -3.22 8.36 1.37
CA GLY A 97 -3.56 7.11 2.02
C GLY A 97 -2.36 6.23 2.42
N VAL A 98 -1.31 6.86 2.95
CA VAL A 98 -0.10 6.15 3.45
C VAL A 98 -0.41 5.22 4.64
N GLY A 99 -1.55 5.39 5.30
CA GLY A 99 -1.93 4.69 6.52
C GLY A 99 -1.44 5.37 7.80
N THR A 100 -2.12 5.04 8.91
CA THR A 100 -1.66 5.42 10.26
C THR A 100 -0.38 4.67 10.64
N PHE A 101 0.44 5.28 11.52
CA PHE A 101 1.63 4.65 12.09
C PHE A 101 1.33 3.89 13.39
N ASP A 102 0.10 3.99 13.89
CA ASP A 102 -0.40 3.32 15.08
C ASP A 102 -1.77 2.66 14.84
N PRO A 103 -1.83 1.58 14.03
CA PRO A 103 -3.08 0.91 13.69
C PRO A 103 -3.76 0.30 14.93
N GLU A 104 -5.10 0.32 14.95
CA GLU A 104 -5.92 -0.12 16.09
C GLU A 104 -5.67 -1.57 16.51
N ASP A 105 -5.42 -2.46 15.55
CA ASP A 105 -5.13 -3.88 15.78
C ASP A 105 -3.68 -4.13 16.20
N GLY A 106 -2.85 -3.09 16.29
CA GLY A 106 -1.40 -3.20 16.53
C GLY A 106 -0.66 -3.95 15.41
N GLY A 107 -1.31 -4.16 14.25
CA GLY A 107 -0.86 -5.02 13.18
C GLY A 107 0.51 -4.61 12.65
N TRP A 108 1.50 -5.48 12.86
CA TRP A 108 2.88 -5.22 12.45
C TRP A 108 3.01 -4.95 10.96
N ASP A 109 2.27 -5.69 10.13
CA ASP A 109 2.34 -5.55 8.68
C ASP A 109 1.73 -4.24 8.19
N ALA A 110 0.60 -3.79 8.76
CA ALA A 110 -0.02 -2.52 8.42
C ALA A 110 0.93 -1.36 8.73
N LYS A 111 1.47 -1.35 9.95
CA LYS A 111 2.47 -0.38 10.39
C LYS A 111 3.72 -0.39 9.52
N ARG A 112 4.28 -1.57 9.24
CA ARG A 112 5.45 -1.72 8.37
C ARG A 112 5.19 -1.16 6.97
N ARG A 113 4.01 -1.40 6.40
CA ARG A 113 3.62 -0.83 5.10
C ARG A 113 3.59 0.69 5.16
N SER A 114 2.97 1.29 6.17
CA SER A 114 2.91 2.77 6.30
C SER A 114 4.31 3.39 6.32
N TYR A 115 5.24 2.85 7.11
CA TYR A 115 6.61 3.36 7.16
C TYR A 115 7.40 3.18 5.86
N ILE A 116 7.24 2.03 5.18
CA ILE A 116 7.92 1.79 3.88
C ILE A 116 7.34 2.70 2.79
N GLN A 117 6.01 2.89 2.76
CA GLN A 117 5.39 3.81 1.81
C GLN A 117 5.82 5.25 2.05
N LEU A 118 5.86 5.70 3.32
CA LEU A 118 6.39 7.01 3.68
C LEU A 118 7.83 7.19 3.19
N ASP A 119 8.75 6.28 3.53
CA ASP A 119 10.15 6.46 3.12
C ASP A 119 10.35 6.25 1.61
N GLY A 120 9.54 5.42 0.97
CA GLY A 120 9.51 5.28 -0.49
C GLY A 120 9.12 6.59 -1.18
N PHE A 121 8.05 7.23 -0.73
CA PHE A 121 7.65 8.56 -1.19
C PHE A 121 8.77 9.60 -0.96
N LEU A 122 9.30 9.69 0.26
CA LEU A 122 10.36 10.64 0.58
C LEU A 122 11.65 10.39 -0.21
N THR A 123 11.97 9.13 -0.52
CA THR A 123 13.10 8.78 -1.38
C THR A 123 12.95 9.35 -2.79
N ILE A 124 11.74 9.29 -3.38
CA ILE A 124 11.47 9.86 -4.70
C ILE A 124 11.68 11.38 -4.65
N VAL A 125 11.09 12.04 -3.64
CA VAL A 125 11.22 13.48 -3.43
C VAL A 125 12.68 13.89 -3.23
N GLU A 126 13.44 13.15 -2.43
CA GLU A 126 14.87 13.39 -2.16
C GLU A 126 15.70 13.33 -3.45
N VAL A 127 15.44 12.33 -4.31
CA VAL A 127 16.14 12.18 -5.60
C VAL A 127 15.80 13.32 -6.56
N LEU A 128 14.52 13.68 -6.66
CA LEU A 128 14.06 14.78 -7.54
C LEU A 128 14.56 16.15 -7.05
N SER A 129 14.72 16.34 -5.74
CA SER A 129 15.21 17.57 -5.12
C SER A 129 16.75 17.69 -5.11
N HIS A 130 17.49 16.65 -5.51
CA HIS A 130 18.95 16.63 -5.40
C HIS A 130 19.61 17.65 -6.34
N ARG A 131 20.67 18.33 -5.86
CA ARG A 131 21.31 19.51 -6.48
C ARG A 131 21.78 19.39 -7.93
N MET A 132 21.96 18.18 -8.47
CA MET A 132 22.24 18.00 -9.90
C MET A 132 21.02 18.32 -10.80
N LEU A 133 19.82 18.37 -10.21
CA LEU A 133 18.58 18.86 -10.82
C LEU A 133 18.20 20.26 -10.31
N ALA A 134 18.94 20.87 -9.38
CA ALA A 134 18.54 22.13 -8.72
C ALA A 134 18.55 23.36 -9.65
N GLU A 135 19.24 23.31 -10.80
CA GLU A 135 19.07 24.36 -11.83
C GLU A 135 17.63 24.40 -12.38
N LEU A 136 16.86 23.30 -12.26
CA LEU A 136 15.44 23.20 -12.62
C LEU A 136 14.48 23.48 -11.44
N TYR A 137 14.92 23.26 -10.20
CA TYR A 137 14.12 23.37 -8.98
C TYR A 137 14.78 24.34 -8.00
N LYS A 138 14.43 25.63 -8.10
CA LYS A 138 14.94 26.68 -7.21
C LYS A 138 14.39 26.61 -5.78
N GLU A 139 13.46 25.70 -5.51
CA GLU A 139 12.75 25.55 -4.24
C GLU A 139 12.60 24.05 -3.89
N SER A 140 12.59 23.72 -2.59
CA SER A 140 12.34 22.37 -2.11
C SER A 140 10.91 21.93 -2.45
N ILE A 141 10.74 20.70 -2.93
CA ILE A 141 9.42 20.12 -3.27
C ILE A 141 8.55 20.06 -2.01
N GLN A 142 7.47 20.83 -2.01
CA GLN A 142 6.51 20.84 -0.90
C GLN A 142 5.74 19.53 -0.87
N CYS A 143 5.69 18.87 0.28
CA CYS A 143 5.00 17.61 0.47
C CYS A 143 3.72 17.79 1.28
N SER A 144 2.62 17.24 0.78
CA SER A 144 1.34 17.17 1.49
C SER A 144 0.85 15.73 1.63
N PHE A 145 0.26 15.41 2.78
CA PHE A 145 -0.26 14.10 3.12
C PHE A 145 -1.75 14.19 3.44
N GLN A 146 -2.53 13.24 2.93
CA GLN A 146 -3.95 13.10 3.25
C GLN A 146 -4.28 11.63 3.49
N GLU A 147 -4.69 11.30 4.71
CA GLU A 147 -5.11 9.97 5.12
C GLU A 147 -6.26 10.11 6.14
N PRO A 148 -7.43 9.52 5.89
CA PRO A 148 -8.58 9.64 6.78
C PRO A 148 -8.36 8.99 8.16
N ARG A 149 -7.38 8.09 8.30
CA ARG A 149 -7.07 7.40 9.56
C ARG A 149 -5.96 8.06 10.39
N PHE A 150 -5.45 9.23 10.01
CA PHE A 150 -4.43 9.88 10.82
C PHE A 150 -4.97 10.26 12.21
N ALA A 151 -4.26 9.79 13.24
CA ALA A 151 -4.41 10.27 14.60
C ALA A 151 -3.63 11.60 14.78
N PRO A 152 -3.92 12.39 15.83
CA PRO A 152 -3.16 13.61 16.11
C PRO A 152 -1.64 13.41 16.16
N ASN A 153 -1.18 12.28 16.70
CA ASN A 153 0.25 11.96 16.78
C ASN A 153 0.86 11.57 15.42
N ASP A 154 0.07 11.03 14.48
CA ASP A 154 0.53 10.82 13.09
C ASP A 154 0.75 12.18 12.40
N THR A 155 -0.20 13.11 12.60
CA THR A 155 -0.14 14.47 12.05
C THR A 155 1.06 15.24 12.61
N GLU A 156 1.26 15.19 13.92
CA GLU A 156 2.39 15.85 14.57
C GLU A 156 3.73 15.24 14.12
N PHE A 157 3.81 13.92 14.02
CA PHE A 157 5.00 13.24 13.48
C PHE A 157 5.36 13.72 12.06
N LEU A 158 4.40 13.75 11.13
CA LEU A 158 4.64 14.23 9.76
C LEU A 158 4.98 15.73 9.71
N THR A 159 4.36 16.53 10.58
CA THR A 159 4.66 17.96 10.71
C THR A 159 6.08 18.18 11.23
N ASN A 160 6.55 17.37 12.18
CA ASN A 160 7.93 17.40 12.69
C ASN A 160 8.96 16.99 11.63
N LEU A 161 8.57 16.21 10.61
CA LEU A 161 9.37 15.94 9.41
C LEU A 161 9.39 17.11 8.41
N GLY A 162 8.62 18.17 8.65
CA GLY A 162 8.53 19.36 7.79
C GLY A 162 7.50 19.23 6.67
N HIS A 163 6.50 18.35 6.82
CA HIS A 163 5.46 18.13 5.81
C HIS A 163 4.11 18.71 6.24
N LYS A 164 3.26 18.98 5.25
CA LYS A 164 1.89 19.43 5.49
C LYS A 164 0.95 18.22 5.58
N VAL A 165 0.11 18.15 6.60
CA VAL A 165 -1.03 17.23 6.62
C VAL A 165 -2.29 18.04 6.30
N VAL A 166 -3.14 17.51 5.43
CA VAL A 166 -4.35 18.17 4.96
C VAL A 166 -5.56 17.25 5.05
N GLU A 167 -6.72 17.86 5.24
CA GLU A 167 -8.00 17.17 5.22
C GLU A 167 -8.54 17.01 3.79
N SER A 168 -9.35 15.98 3.57
CA SER A 168 -10.07 15.81 2.31
C SER A 168 -11.05 16.96 2.05
N PRO A 169 -11.12 17.51 0.82
CA PRO A 169 -10.48 17.04 -0.42
C PRO A 169 -9.17 17.77 -0.80
N ALA A 170 -8.53 18.49 0.12
CA ALA A 170 -7.50 19.47 -0.23
C ALA A 170 -6.29 18.89 -0.98
N ALA A 171 -5.90 17.64 -0.71
CA ALA A 171 -4.81 17.01 -1.46
C ALA A 171 -5.20 16.67 -2.90
N PHE A 172 -6.46 16.29 -3.15
CA PHE A 172 -6.98 16.08 -4.51
C PHE A 172 -6.99 17.38 -5.29
N GLU A 173 -7.45 18.46 -4.66
CA GLU A 173 -7.55 19.77 -5.30
C GLU A 173 -6.19 20.41 -5.59
N ALA A 174 -5.14 19.97 -4.88
CA ALA A 174 -3.79 20.44 -5.09
C ALA A 174 -3.09 19.81 -6.30
N VAL A 175 -3.65 18.75 -6.91
CA VAL A 175 -3.03 18.06 -8.05
C VAL A 175 -3.11 18.91 -9.32
N ASP A 176 -1.97 19.11 -9.95
CA ASP A 176 -1.77 19.76 -11.24
C ASP A 176 -0.65 19.08 -12.04
N GLU A 177 -0.32 19.64 -13.21
CA GLU A 177 0.69 19.12 -14.13
C GLU A 177 2.12 19.11 -13.56
N ASP A 178 2.39 19.85 -12.48
CA ASP A 178 3.69 19.90 -11.80
C ASP A 178 3.73 19.02 -10.53
N THR A 179 2.74 18.14 -10.35
CA THR A 179 2.60 17.34 -9.13
C THR A 179 3.21 15.93 -9.26
N LEU A 180 3.87 15.46 -8.21
CA LEU A 180 4.06 14.03 -7.95
C LEU A 180 2.88 13.54 -7.12
N VAL A 181 2.12 12.58 -7.63
CA VAL A 181 1.08 11.88 -6.89
C VAL A 181 1.58 10.51 -6.48
N PHE A 182 1.53 10.21 -5.19
CA PHE A 182 1.83 8.90 -4.63
C PHE A 182 0.57 8.37 -3.92
N ALA A 183 -0.02 7.33 -4.49
CA ALA A 183 -1.34 6.81 -4.12
C ALA A 183 -1.38 5.28 -4.28
N VAL A 184 -0.58 4.58 -3.49
CA VAL A 184 -0.45 3.11 -3.59
C VAL A 184 -1.64 2.42 -2.90
N HIS A 185 -2.23 1.42 -3.53
CA HIS A 185 -3.41 0.68 -3.03
C HIS A 185 -4.68 1.52 -2.85
N MET A 186 -4.84 2.60 -3.62
CA MET A 186 -6.09 3.37 -3.63
C MET A 186 -7.13 2.77 -4.58
N TYR A 187 -8.41 2.95 -4.26
CA TYR A 187 -9.52 2.50 -5.10
C TYR A 187 -9.74 3.38 -6.32
N ARG A 188 -10.37 2.83 -7.36
CA ARG A 188 -10.69 3.55 -8.61
C ARG A 188 -11.32 4.94 -8.41
N PRO A 189 -12.31 5.16 -7.53
CA PRO A 189 -12.89 6.49 -7.33
C PRO A 189 -11.89 7.52 -6.79
N ILE A 190 -10.89 7.08 -6.03
CA ILE A 190 -9.83 7.95 -5.52
C ILE A 190 -8.91 8.37 -6.67
N TYR A 191 -8.56 7.46 -7.58
CA TYR A 191 -7.80 7.83 -8.78
C TYR A 191 -8.59 8.76 -9.69
N GLU A 192 -9.87 8.50 -9.91
CA GLU A 192 -10.74 9.38 -10.71
C GLU A 192 -10.77 10.79 -10.11
N ALA A 193 -11.02 10.93 -8.80
CA ALA A 193 -11.02 12.24 -8.13
C ALA A 193 -9.64 12.94 -8.15
N THR A 194 -8.56 12.16 -8.05
CA THR A 194 -7.19 12.71 -8.04
C THR A 194 -6.76 13.22 -9.43
N LEU A 195 -7.20 12.55 -10.49
CA LEU A 195 -6.80 12.84 -11.88
C LEU A 195 -7.85 13.65 -12.67
N GLU A 196 -8.96 14.03 -12.02
CA GLU A 196 -10.08 14.72 -12.66
C GLU A 196 -9.67 16.05 -13.31
N LYS A 197 -8.81 16.82 -12.62
CA LYS A 197 -8.44 18.18 -13.04
C LYS A 197 -7.25 18.23 -13.99
N ALA A 198 -6.25 17.38 -13.76
CA ALA A 198 -4.99 17.40 -14.49
C ALA A 198 -4.26 16.05 -14.40
N LEU A 199 -3.41 15.77 -15.38
CA LEU A 199 -2.47 14.65 -15.32
C LEU A 199 -1.18 15.11 -14.63
N PRO A 200 -0.76 14.46 -13.53
CA PRO A 200 0.44 14.85 -12.80
C PRO A 200 1.72 14.57 -13.58
N ALA A 201 2.78 15.34 -13.30
CA ALA A 201 4.13 15.11 -13.83
C ALA A 201 4.64 13.70 -13.54
N MET A 202 4.28 13.15 -12.39
CA MET A 202 4.62 11.78 -11.99
C MET A 202 3.48 11.16 -11.18
N PHE A 203 3.14 9.92 -11.48
CA PHE A 203 2.14 9.14 -10.75
C PHE A 203 2.73 7.80 -10.30
N VAL A 204 2.58 7.50 -9.01
CA VAL A 204 2.94 6.22 -8.41
C VAL A 204 1.70 5.67 -7.72
N GLY A 205 1.13 4.60 -8.25
CA GLY A 205 -0.07 3.97 -7.71
C GLY A 205 -0.14 2.49 -8.04
N THR A 206 -1.30 1.88 -7.78
CA THR A 206 -1.57 0.49 -8.17
C THR A 206 -1.67 0.39 -9.69
N GLY A 207 -1.04 -0.62 -10.28
CA GLY A 207 -1.15 -0.92 -11.72
C GLY A 207 -2.59 -1.14 -12.16
N TRP A 208 -2.88 -0.76 -13.42
CA TRP A 208 -4.21 -0.90 -14.02
C TRP A 208 -4.65 -2.37 -14.11
N ASP A 209 -3.71 -3.28 -14.32
CA ASP A 209 -3.87 -4.73 -14.37
C ASP A 209 -4.56 -5.31 -13.13
N VAL A 210 -4.33 -4.71 -11.96
CA VAL A 210 -4.96 -5.12 -10.70
C VAL A 210 -6.46 -4.86 -10.68
N TRP A 211 -6.97 -3.94 -11.51
CA TRP A 211 -8.40 -3.60 -11.56
C TRP A 211 -9.14 -4.34 -12.67
N ASP A 212 -8.47 -4.72 -13.76
CA ASP A 212 -9.08 -5.47 -14.86
C ASP A 212 -9.57 -6.87 -14.39
N GLU A 213 -8.93 -7.47 -13.39
CA GLU A 213 -9.35 -8.75 -12.78
C GLU A 213 -10.71 -8.68 -12.05
N TYR A 214 -11.22 -7.47 -11.76
CA TYR A 214 -12.49 -7.26 -11.06
C TYR A 214 -13.61 -6.69 -11.94
N VAL A 215 -13.36 -6.52 -13.25
CA VAL A 215 -14.34 -6.03 -14.23
C VAL A 215 -14.96 -7.18 -15.05
N SER A 216 -14.62 -8.45 -14.76
CA SER A 216 -15.25 -9.63 -15.36
C SER A 216 -16.46 -10.14 -14.61
#